data_AF-A0A5D0MLH3-F1
#
_entry.id   AF-A0A5D0MLH3-F1
#
_cell.length_a   1.000
_cell.length_b   1.000
_cell.length_c   1.000
_cell.angle_alpha   90.00
_cell.angle_beta   90.00
_cell.angle_gamma   90.00
#
_symmetry.space_group_name_H-M   'P 1'
#
loop_
_entity.id
_entity.type
_entity.pdbx_description
1 polymer ?
#
loop_
_entity_poly.entity_id
_entity_poly.type
_entity_poly.pdbx_seq_one_letter_code
_entity_poly.pdbx_strand_id
1 'polypeptide(L)' 'MRREAFELKKEITIMEDFAEAEEMQGEIEELEKARNDYDEIYNKLSDEDKAWVNEQFFKWIELYSGNCGAGCGSCGSACA' A
#
# COMPACT_ATOMS: atom_id res chain seq x y z
N MET A 1 -14.80 5.67 5.76
CA MET A 1 -14.72 5.85 4.30
C MET A 1 -13.35 6.35 3.84
N ARG A 2 -13.04 7.65 3.65
CA ARG A 2 -11.73 8.02 3.04
C ARG A 2 -10.48 7.61 3.85
N ARG A 3 -10.51 7.78 5.18
CA ARG A 3 -9.42 7.34 6.07
C ARG A 3 -9.28 5.84 6.10
N GLU A 4 -10.40 5.15 6.07
CA GLU A 4 -10.48 3.68 6.09
C GLU A 4 -9.91 3.08 4.80
N ALA A 5 -10.26 3.65 3.63
CA ALA A 5 -9.63 3.28 2.37
C ALA A 5 -8.11 3.52 2.39
N PHE A 6 -7.65 4.62 3.00
CA PHE A 6 -6.23 4.88 3.15
C PHE A 6 -5.53 3.85 4.06
N GLU A 7 -6.11 3.50 5.21
CA GLU A 7 -5.55 2.47 6.11
C GLU A 7 -5.50 1.10 5.43
N LEU A 8 -6.60 0.66 4.80
CA LEU A 8 -6.66 -0.61 4.07
C LEU A 8 -5.63 -0.68 2.94
N LYS A 9 -5.43 0.43 2.19
CA LYS A 9 -4.43 0.47 1.13
C LYS A 9 -3.00 0.25 1.65
N LYS A 10 -2.67 0.82 2.83
CA LYS A 10 -1.37 0.58 3.47
C LYS A 10 -1.22 -0.87 3.91
N GLU A 11 -2.26 -1.43 4.51
CA GLU A 11 -2.27 -2.81 4.97
C GLU A 11 -2.07 -3.78 3.81
N ILE A 12 -2.78 -3.60 2.69
CA ILE A 12 -2.60 -4.37 1.46
C ILE A 12 -1.15 -4.30 0.99
N THR A 13 -0.56 -3.11 0.91
CA THR A 13 0.83 -2.95 0.45
C THR A 13 1.83 -3.64 1.37
N ILE A 14 1.62 -3.58 2.68
CA ILE A 14 2.48 -4.28 3.65
C ILE A 14 2.34 -5.80 3.48
N MET A 15 1.11 -6.31 3.39
CA MET A 15 0.86 -7.74 3.18
C MET A 15 1.43 -8.25 1.86
N GLU A 16 1.36 -7.46 0.79
CA GLU A 16 1.98 -7.79 -0.52
C GLU A 16 3.50 -7.91 -0.41
N ASP A 17 4.15 -6.99 0.29
CA ASP A 17 5.61 -6.99 0.52
C ASP A 17 6.04 -8.22 1.33
N PHE A 18 5.29 -8.58 2.39
CA PHE A 18 5.54 -9.79 3.17
C PHE A 18 5.24 -11.08 2.40
N ALA A 19 4.15 -11.14 1.64
CA ALA A 19 3.78 -12.31 0.85
C ALA A 19 4.79 -12.57 -0.29
N GLU A 20 5.31 -11.51 -0.92
CA GLU A 20 6.40 -11.61 -1.90
C GLU A 20 7.70 -12.08 -1.25
N ALA A 21 8.02 -11.60 -0.05
CA ALA A 21 9.24 -11.98 0.67
C ALA A 21 9.22 -13.41 1.23
N GLU A 22 8.07 -13.92 1.69
CA GLU A 22 7.97 -15.22 2.39
C GLU A 22 7.33 -16.36 1.56
N GLU A 23 6.98 -16.14 0.28
CA GLU A 23 6.31 -17.13 -0.59
C GLU A 23 5.06 -17.81 0.06
N MET A 24 4.36 -17.09 0.95
CA MET A 24 3.29 -17.68 1.75
C MET A 24 1.95 -17.73 0.98
N GLN A 25 1.61 -18.92 0.46
CA GLN A 25 0.32 -19.18 -0.19
C GLN A 25 -0.91 -18.98 0.70
N GLY A 26 -0.76 -19.02 2.04
CA GLY A 26 -1.88 -18.88 2.99
C GLY A 26 -2.34 -17.43 3.22
N GLU A 27 -1.47 -16.45 3.02
CA GLU A 27 -1.79 -15.03 3.21
C GLU A 27 -2.52 -14.41 2.00
N ILE A 28 -2.62 -15.15 0.90
CA ILE A 28 -3.27 -14.69 -0.34
C ILE A 28 -4.77 -14.44 -0.12
N GLU A 29 -5.46 -15.27 0.67
CA GLU A 29 -6.92 -15.14 0.87
C GLU A 29 -7.28 -13.89 1.70
N GLU A 30 -6.48 -13.58 2.73
CA GLU A 30 -6.66 -12.35 3.51
C GLU A 30 -6.35 -11.10 2.69
N LEU A 31 -5.32 -11.16 1.84
CA LEU A 31 -4.93 -10.10 0.93
C LEU A 31 -6.00 -9.84 -0.15
N GLU A 32 -6.57 -10.90 -0.73
CA GLU A 32 -7.69 -10.81 -1.66
C GLU A 32 -8.93 -10.19 -1.01
N LYS A 33 -9.25 -10.60 0.22
CA LYS A 33 -10.35 -10.00 0.97
C LYS A 33 -10.11 -8.52 1.26
N ALA A 34 -8.92 -8.14 1.72
CA ALA A 34 -8.58 -6.75 1.98
C ALA A 34 -8.66 -5.89 0.70
N ARG A 35 -8.21 -6.43 -0.45
CA ARG A 35 -8.37 -5.77 -1.76
C ARG A 35 -9.83 -5.56 -2.13
N ASN A 36 -10.69 -6.57 -1.96
CA ASN A 36 -12.12 -6.44 -2.23
C ASN A 36 -12.79 -5.38 -1.32
N ASP A 37 -12.45 -5.37 -0.03
CA ASP A 37 -12.97 -4.39 0.93
C ASP A 37 -12.48 -2.96 0.58
N TYR A 38 -11.21 -2.82 0.18
CA TYR A 38 -10.67 -1.55 -0.31
C TYR A 38 -11.42 -1.07 -1.56
N ASP A 39 -11.63 -1.92 -2.56
CA ASP A 39 -12.31 -1.56 -3.80
C ASP A 39 -13.77 -1.15 -3.55
N GLU A 40 -14.47 -1.85 -2.67
CA GLU A 40 -15.82 -1.49 -2.26
C GLU A 40 -15.90 -0.09 -1.64
N ILE A 41 -14.96 0.22 -0.73
CA ILE A 41 -14.93 1.52 -0.06
C ILE A 41 -14.48 2.60 -1.04
N TYR A 42 -13.43 2.35 -1.80
CA TYR A 42 -12.84 3.31 -2.73
C TYR A 42 -13.82 3.68 -3.85
N ASN A 43 -14.60 2.73 -4.36
CA ASN A 43 -15.63 3.00 -5.37
C ASN A 43 -16.78 3.88 -4.84
N LYS A 44 -17.05 3.84 -3.52
CA LYS A 44 -18.06 4.69 -2.86
C LYS A 44 -17.54 6.11 -2.56
N LEU A 45 -16.23 6.36 -2.70
CA LEU A 45 -15.65 7.70 -2.48
C LEU A 45 -15.92 8.65 -3.65
N SER A 46 -16.01 9.94 -3.32
CA SER A 46 -15.99 11.02 -4.31
C SER A 46 -14.59 11.16 -4.93
N ASP A 47 -14.49 11.82 -6.08
CA ASP A 47 -13.21 12.04 -6.75
C ASP A 47 -12.23 12.86 -5.90
N GLU A 48 -12.73 13.81 -5.11
CA GLU A 48 -11.92 14.58 -4.15
C GLU A 48 -11.33 13.67 -3.06
N ASP A 49 -12.14 12.78 -2.49
CA ASP A 49 -11.66 11.85 -1.47
C ASP A 49 -10.70 10.80 -2.06
N LYS A 50 -10.92 10.35 -3.30
CA LYS A 50 -9.99 9.46 -4.02
C LYS A 50 -8.64 10.14 -4.25
N ALA A 51 -8.65 11.39 -4.70
CA ALA A 51 -7.44 12.20 -4.88
C ALA A 51 -6.69 12.35 -3.55
N TRP A 52 -7.42 12.64 -2.46
CA TRP A 52 -6.84 12.72 -1.12
C TRP A 52 -6.21 11.39 -0.68
N VAL A 53 -6.90 10.26 -0.86
CA VAL A 53 -6.37 8.93 -0.52
C VAL A 53 -5.09 8.65 -1.29
N ASN A 54 -5.05 8.94 -2.58
CA ASN A 54 -3.85 8.72 -3.39
C ASN A 54 -2.70 9.63 -2.95
N GLU A 55 -2.95 10.91 -2.69
CA GLU A 55 -1.92 11.85 -2.23
C GLU A 55 -1.32 11.42 -0.89
N GLN A 56 -2.16 11.04 0.08
CA GLN A 56 -1.68 10.55 1.37
C GLN A 56 -0.93 9.22 1.24
N PHE A 57 -1.40 8.34 0.35
CA PHE A 57 -0.75 7.07 0.08
C PHE A 57 0.62 7.24 -0.55
N PHE A 58 0.79 8.15 -1.51
CA PHE A 58 2.10 8.45 -2.07
C PHE A 58 3.09 8.97 -1.02
N LYS A 59 2.65 9.94 -0.20
CA LYS A 59 3.47 10.46 0.91
C LYS A 59 3.88 9.36 1.88
N TRP A 60 2.95 8.45 2.19
CA TRP A 60 3.25 7.32 3.05
C TRP A 60 4.19 6.30 2.39
N ILE A 61 4.00 5.97 1.10
CA ILE A 61 4.88 5.06 0.36
C ILE A 61 6.32 5.59 0.30
N GLU A 62 6.52 6.90 0.10
CA GLU A 62 7.86 7.50 0.10
C GLU A 62 8.57 7.28 1.44
N LEU A 63 7.83 7.38 2.55
CA LEU A 63 8.36 7.07 3.88
C LEU A 63 8.55 5.57 4.09
N TYR A 64 7.62 4.73 3.64
CA TYR A 64 7.67 3.28 3.78
C TYR A 64 8.85 2.69 2.98
N SER A 65 8.95 3.02 1.70
CA SER A 65 10.05 2.59 0.81
C SER A 65 11.38 3.22 1.21
N GLY A 66 11.40 4.49 1.64
CA GLY A 66 12.59 5.14 2.15
C GLY A 66 13.12 4.54 3.45
N ASN A 67 12.23 3.99 4.29
CA ASN A 67 12.59 3.35 5.55
C ASN A 67 12.93 1.85 5.37
N CYS A 68 12.33 1.15 4.40
CA CYS A 68 12.73 -0.20 3.99
C CYS A 68 13.99 -0.22 3.09
N GLY A 69 14.37 0.92 2.50
CA GLY A 69 15.54 1.09 1.64
C GLY A 69 16.89 1.31 2.34
N ALA A 70 16.92 1.38 3.67
CA ALA A 70 18.19 1.55 4.41
C ALA A 70 18.91 0.22 4.74
N GLY A 71 18.34 -0.93 4.35
CA GLY A 71 18.82 -2.25 4.78
C GLY A 71 19.38 -3.18 3.71
N CYS A 72 19.04 -3.02 2.43
CA CYS A 72 19.50 -3.94 1.38
C CYS A 72 20.07 -3.14 0.20
N GLY A 73 21.33 -3.41 -0.10
CA GLY A 73 22.14 -2.63 -1.02
C GLY A 73 21.54 -2.49 -2.42
N SER A 74 21.89 -1.37 -3.05
CA SER A 74 21.67 -1.07 -4.47
C SER A 74 20.31 -0.50 -4.87
N CYS A 75 19.94 0.68 -4.35
CA CYS A 75 19.24 1.68 -5.16
C CYS A 75 20.27 2.61 -5.82
N GLY A 76 20.96 2.07 -6.83
CA GLY A 76 21.79 2.85 -7.72
C GLY A 76 20.95 3.87 -8.49
N SER A 77 21.48 5.09 -8.52
CA SER A 77 21.23 6.15 -9.51
C SER A 77 19.94 6.97 -9.38
N ALA A 78 20.17 8.16 -8.83
CA ALA A 78 19.81 9.47 -9.40
C ALA A 78 18.72 10.27 -8.68
N CYS A 79 19.11 10.81 -7.53
CA CYS A 79 18.65 12.12 -7.07
C CYS A 79 19.87 13.04 -6.86
N ALA A 80 20.58 13.37 -7.95
CA ALA A 80 21.40 14.58 -8.15
C ALA A 80 21.98 14.56 -9.57
#